data_AF-A0A0K1E451-F1
#
_entry.id   AF-A0A0K1E451-F1
#
_cell.length_a   1.000
_cell.length_b   1.000
_cell.length_c   1.000
_cell.angle_alpha   90.00
_cell.angle_beta   90.00
_cell.angle_gamma   90.00
#
_symmetry.space_group_name_H-M   'P 1'
#
loop_
_entity.id
_entity.type
_entity.pdbx_description
1 polymer ?
#
loop_
_entity_poly.entity_id
_entity_poly.type
_entity_poly.pdbx_seq_one_letter_code
_entity_poly.pdbx_strand_id
1 'polypeptide(L)'
;MLGVSEVVVSVLLLLVTVLLAATVVSFFFNVVYSPAQSQFVLEGAKPLCTARVVAVADNGSGYARIYVYNRGNSLCIFDTVYAVYNGAVVDRGSIYLRVQPGQVGFNDTTIRYMPGWAYRLTGPRGEVAEGRP
;
A
#
# COMPACT_ATOMS: atom_id res chain seq x y z
N MET A 1 7.20 56.60 44.49
CA MET A 1 6.35 55.68 43.69
C MET A 1 7.12 55.12 42.48
N LEU A 2 8.36 54.68 42.65
CA LEU A 2 9.21 54.17 41.55
C LEU A 2 9.36 52.64 41.55
N GLY A 3 9.25 51.98 42.70
CA GLY A 3 9.48 50.52 42.80
C GLY A 3 8.32 49.62 42.34
N VAL A 4 7.07 50.07 42.37
CA VAL A 4 5.92 49.22 41.99
C VAL A 4 5.85 49.02 40.47
N SER A 5 6.17 50.07 39.69
CA SER A 5 6.20 50.01 38.23
C SER A 5 7.28 49.06 37.73
N GLU A 6 8.46 49.10 38.34
CA GLU A 6 9.59 48.25 37.97
C GLU A 6 9.30 46.77 38.25
N VAL A 7 8.75 46.45 39.43
CA VAL A 7 8.36 45.08 39.78
C VAL A 7 7.29 44.54 38.83
N VAL A 8 6.28 45.35 38.50
CA VAL A 8 5.22 44.93 37.56
C VAL A 8 5.79 44.68 36.17
N VAL A 9 6.71 45.52 35.68
CA VAL A 9 7.35 45.35 34.37
C VAL A 9 8.23 44.10 34.34
N SER A 10 9.01 43.84 35.40
CA SER A 10 9.85 42.63 35.48
C SER A 10 9.01 41.35 35.50
N VAL A 11 7.90 41.34 36.25
CA VAL A 11 6.97 40.20 36.29
C VAL A 11 6.30 39.98 34.93
N LEU A 12 5.92 41.05 34.25
CA LEU A 12 5.31 40.97 32.91
C LEU A 12 6.30 40.41 31.88
N LEU A 13 7.55 40.88 31.89
CA LEU A 13 8.61 40.38 31.02
C LEU A 13 8.91 38.89 31.27
N LEU A 14 8.92 38.48 32.54
CA LEU A 14 9.10 37.08 32.91
C LEU A 14 7.96 36.20 32.37
N LEU A 15 6.71 36.64 32.49
CA LEU A 15 5.56 35.92 31.95
C LEU A 15 5.62 35.78 30.43
N VAL A 16 5.96 36.85 29.72
CA VAL A 16 6.06 36.87 28.26
C VAL A 16 7.16 35.92 27.79
N THR A 17 8.33 35.95 28.43
CA THR A 17 9.45 35.06 28.08
C THR A 17 9.12 33.58 28.32
N VAL A 18 8.45 33.24 29.41
CA VAL A 18 8.01 31.86 29.69
C VAL A 18 6.99 31.38 28.64
N LEU A 19 6.04 32.22 28.25
CA LEU A 19 5.05 31.89 27.22
C LEU A 19 5.70 31.68 25.83
N LEU A 20 6.66 32.52 25.48
CA LEU A 20 7.44 32.38 24.24
C LEU A 20 8.29 31.10 24.26
N ALA A 21 8.94 30.77 25.38
CA ALA A 21 9.71 29.53 25.50
C ALA A 21 8.80 28.30 25.36
N ALA A 22 7.65 28.28 26.04
CA ALA A 22 6.70 27.16 25.97
C ALA A 22 6.13 26.95 24.56
N THR A 23 5.83 28.03 23.85
CA THR A 23 5.35 27.95 22.46
C THR A 23 6.42 27.43 21.51
N VAL A 24 7.66 27.91 21.60
CA VAL A 24 8.78 27.40 20.79
C VAL A 24 9.04 25.91 21.04
N VAL A 25 9.04 25.49 22.30
CA VAL A 25 9.20 24.08 22.68
C VAL A 25 8.06 23.23 22.11
N SER A 26 6.82 23.69 22.21
CA SER A 26 5.65 22.98 21.66
C SER A 26 5.70 22.87 20.13
N PHE A 27 6.09 23.93 19.42
CA PHE A 27 6.29 23.90 17.97
C PHE A 27 7.41 22.94 17.59
N PHE A 28 8.54 22.97 18.30
CA PHE A 28 9.65 22.06 18.04
C PHE A 28 9.22 20.60 18.21
N PHE A 29 8.52 20.27 19.30
CA PHE A 29 8.01 18.91 19.50
C PHE A 29 6.95 18.52 18.46
N ASN A 30 6.05 19.41 18.08
CA ASN A 30 5.04 19.13 17.06
C ASN A 30 5.60 19.10 15.63
N VAL A 31 6.73 19.73 15.34
CA VAL A 31 7.32 19.71 13.98
C VAL A 31 8.36 18.60 13.86
N VAL A 32 9.21 18.43 14.86
CA VAL A 32 10.32 17.47 14.84
C VAL A 32 9.88 16.08 15.27
N TYR A 33 8.98 15.98 16.26
CA TYR A 33 8.55 14.71 16.84
C TYR A 33 7.10 14.33 16.54
N SER A 34 6.33 15.18 15.84
CA SER A 34 5.05 14.72 15.31
C SER A 34 5.31 13.62 14.29
N PRO A 35 4.58 12.50 14.37
CA PRO A 35 4.64 11.45 13.38
C PRO A 35 3.91 11.92 12.13
N ALA A 36 4.47 12.92 11.43
CA ALA A 36 4.30 13.02 9.99
C ALA A 36 5.05 11.84 9.36
N GLN A 37 4.63 10.61 9.68
CA GLN A 37 5.09 9.43 8.98
C GLN A 37 4.74 9.66 7.52
N SER A 38 5.76 9.67 6.67
CA SER A 38 5.55 9.83 5.24
C SER A 38 4.54 8.78 4.78
N GLN A 39 3.64 9.16 3.87
CA GLN A 39 2.61 8.24 3.35
C GLN A 39 3.23 6.92 2.85
N PHE A 40 4.48 6.96 2.38
CA PHE A 40 5.27 5.79 2.01
C PHE A 40 5.52 4.80 3.16
N VAL A 41 5.75 5.27 4.39
CA VAL A 41 5.93 4.40 5.57
C VAL A 41 4.60 3.74 5.95
N LEU A 42 3.49 4.47 5.86
CA LEU A 42 2.14 3.94 6.09
C LEU A 42 1.72 2.91 5.03
N GLU A 43 2.04 3.17 3.76
CA GLU A 43 1.77 2.22 2.66
C GLU A 43 2.65 0.97 2.73
N GLY A 44 3.92 1.12 3.14
CA GLY A 44 4.85 0.01 3.37
C GLY A 44 4.50 -0.84 4.59
N ALA A 45 3.86 -0.26 5.60
CA ALA A 45 3.42 -0.99 6.80
C ALA A 45 2.15 -1.84 6.57
N LYS A 46 1.36 -1.56 5.53
CA LYS A 46 0.12 -2.29 5.27
C LYS A 46 0.43 -3.62 4.58
N PRO A 47 0.17 -4.77 5.24
CA PRO A 47 0.63 -6.07 4.78
C PRO A 47 0.17 -6.35 3.35
N LEU A 48 1.13 -6.78 2.52
CA LEU A 48 0.85 -7.24 1.16
C LEU A 48 -0.14 -8.40 1.21
N CYS A 49 -1.01 -8.43 0.21
CA CYS A 49 -2.01 -9.47 0.12
C CYS A 49 -1.30 -10.84 -0.10
N THR A 50 -1.86 -11.89 0.48
CA THR A 50 -1.34 -13.26 0.32
C THR A 50 -2.32 -14.07 -0.51
N ALA A 51 -1.98 -14.32 -1.77
CA ALA A 51 -2.84 -15.02 -2.70
C ALA A 51 -2.20 -16.29 -3.26
N ARG A 52 -3.04 -17.14 -3.86
CA ARG A 52 -2.61 -18.28 -4.68
C ARG A 52 -3.49 -18.35 -5.92
N VAL A 53 -2.88 -18.50 -7.09
CA VAL A 53 -3.62 -18.89 -8.30
C VAL A 53 -4.00 -20.36 -8.14
N VAL A 54 -5.31 -20.64 -8.15
CA VAL A 54 -5.84 -22.00 -7.93
C VAL A 54 -6.13 -22.74 -9.23
N ALA A 55 -6.40 -22.00 -10.31
CA ALA A 55 -6.60 -22.56 -11.64
C ALA A 55 -6.40 -21.48 -12.71
N VAL A 56 -6.05 -21.91 -13.92
CA VAL A 56 -6.08 -21.08 -15.13
C VAL A 56 -6.80 -21.87 -16.22
N ALA A 57 -7.78 -21.25 -16.89
CA ALA A 57 -8.57 -21.90 -17.93
C ALA A 57 -8.70 -20.99 -19.16
N ASP A 58 -9.08 -21.58 -20.29
CA ASP A 58 -9.57 -20.81 -21.44
C ASP A 58 -10.96 -20.22 -21.10
N ASN A 59 -11.16 -18.95 -21.40
CA ASN A 59 -12.45 -18.28 -21.22
C ASN A 59 -13.48 -18.61 -22.32
N GLY A 60 -13.13 -19.44 -23.30
CA GLY A 60 -13.97 -19.82 -24.45
C GLY A 60 -13.70 -18.99 -25.71
N SER A 61 -12.87 -17.94 -25.60
CA SER A 61 -12.43 -17.08 -26.70
C SER A 61 -10.91 -17.16 -26.92
N GLY A 62 -10.21 -18.08 -26.25
CA GLY A 62 -8.76 -18.25 -26.34
C GLY A 62 -7.95 -17.36 -25.40
N TYR A 63 -8.59 -16.61 -24.50
CA TYR A 63 -7.93 -15.78 -23.48
C TYR A 63 -7.89 -16.51 -22.14
N ALA A 64 -6.87 -16.26 -21.34
CA ALA A 64 -6.73 -16.90 -20.04
C ALA A 64 -7.71 -16.28 -19.03
N ARG A 65 -8.55 -17.12 -18.43
CA ARG A 65 -9.31 -16.84 -17.19
C ARG A 65 -8.52 -17.36 -16.01
N ILE A 66 -8.20 -16.48 -15.07
CA ILE A 66 -7.40 -16.85 -13.90
C ILE A 66 -8.27 -16.85 -12.65
N TYR A 67 -8.18 -17.92 -11.85
CA TYR A 67 -8.84 -18.07 -10.56
C TYR A 67 -7.82 -17.86 -9.44
N VAL A 68 -8.10 -16.93 -8.53
CA VAL A 68 -7.21 -16.58 -7.42
C VAL A 68 -7.94 -16.74 -6.10
N TYR A 69 -7.32 -17.47 -5.18
CA TYR A 69 -7.75 -17.58 -3.79
C TYR A 69 -6.95 -16.63 -2.92
N ASN A 70 -7.64 -15.73 -2.21
CA ASN A 70 -7.01 -14.88 -1.21
C ASN A 70 -6.95 -15.62 0.14
N ARG A 71 -5.73 -15.97 0.55
CA ARG A 71 -5.41 -16.68 1.79
C ARG A 71 -5.03 -15.73 2.93
N GLY A 72 -4.88 -14.44 2.64
CA GLY A 72 -4.51 -13.43 3.59
C GLY A 72 -5.72 -12.75 4.23
N ASN A 73 -5.42 -11.75 5.07
CA ASN A 73 -6.41 -10.95 5.79
C ASN A 73 -6.65 -9.58 5.15
N SER A 74 -5.99 -9.28 4.03
CA SER A 74 -6.10 -8.03 3.29
C SER A 74 -6.65 -8.25 1.89
N LEU A 75 -7.36 -7.26 1.35
CA LEU A 75 -7.86 -7.28 -0.03
C LEU A 75 -6.69 -7.47 -1.02
N CYS A 76 -6.81 -8.43 -1.93
CA CYS A 76 -5.92 -8.57 -3.06
C CYS A 76 -6.44 -7.77 -4.25
N ILE A 77 -5.56 -6.99 -4.89
CA ILE A 77 -5.85 -6.26 -6.12
C ILE A 77 -4.74 -6.62 -7.12
N PHE A 78 -5.13 -7.08 -8.30
CA PHE A 78 -4.23 -7.34 -9.43
C PHE A 78 -4.67 -6.51 -10.62
N ASP A 79 -3.69 -5.88 -11.27
CA ASP A 79 -3.87 -5.01 -12.45
C ASP A 79 -3.12 -5.52 -13.69
N THR A 80 -2.09 -6.34 -13.48
CA THR A 80 -1.16 -6.79 -14.52
C THR A 80 -1.00 -8.30 -14.46
N VAL A 81 -0.84 -8.91 -15.63
CA VAL A 81 -0.54 -10.33 -15.76
C VAL A 81 0.60 -10.56 -16.75
N TYR A 82 1.45 -11.53 -16.43
CA TYR A 82 2.57 -11.97 -17.23
C TYR A 82 2.41 -13.45 -17.55
N ALA A 83 2.60 -13.82 -18.81
CA ALA A 83 2.80 -15.20 -19.19
C ALA A 83 4.29 -15.53 -19.11
N VAL A 84 4.62 -16.65 -18.48
CA VAL A 84 5.98 -17.12 -18.27
C VAL A 84 6.12 -18.51 -18.89
N TYR A 85 7.11 -18.66 -19.77
CA TYR A 85 7.45 -19.93 -20.40
C TYR A 85 8.96 -20.14 -20.31
N ASN A 86 9.38 -21.33 -19.86
CA ASN A 86 10.80 -21.66 -19.62
C ASN A 86 11.56 -20.60 -18.78
N GLY A 87 10.88 -20.00 -17.80
CA GLY A 87 11.47 -18.99 -16.91
C GLY A 87 11.55 -17.58 -17.48
N ALA A 88 11.19 -17.38 -18.74
CA ALA A 88 11.14 -16.06 -19.38
C ALA A 88 9.70 -15.54 -19.48
N VAL A 89 9.52 -14.23 -19.32
CA VAL A 89 8.24 -13.58 -19.63
C VAL A 89 8.10 -13.57 -21.16
N VAL A 90 7.04 -14.21 -21.66
CA VAL A 90 6.75 -14.33 -23.09
C VAL A 90 5.60 -13.43 -23.55
N ASP A 91 4.73 -13.02 -22.63
CA ASP A 91 3.64 -12.10 -22.90
C ASP A 91 3.30 -11.28 -21.65
N ARG A 92 2.72 -10.09 -21.86
CA ARG A 92 2.26 -9.19 -20.82
C ARG A 92 0.92 -8.60 -21.20
N GLY A 93 -0.01 -8.60 -20.25
CA GLY A 93 -1.28 -7.93 -20.41
C GLY A 93 -1.82 -7.38 -19.10
N SER A 94 -3.11 -7.10 -19.11
CA SER A 94 -3.85 -6.60 -17.96
C SER A 94 -4.90 -7.59 -17.49
N ILE A 95 -5.27 -7.43 -16.23
CA ILE A 95 -6.37 -8.11 -15.57
C ILE A 95 -6.92 -7.14 -14.54
N TYR A 96 -8.24 -7.08 -14.36
CA TYR A 96 -8.83 -6.30 -13.27
C TYR A 96 -9.42 -7.25 -12.24
N LEU A 97 -8.65 -7.67 -11.24
CA LEU A 97 -9.10 -8.67 -10.29
C LEU A 97 -8.97 -8.17 -8.86
N ARG A 98 -10.09 -8.22 -8.12
CA ARG A 98 -10.17 -7.86 -6.70
C ARG A 98 -10.73 -9.05 -5.94
N VAL A 99 -10.00 -9.53 -4.93
CA VAL A 99 -10.36 -10.75 -4.19
C VAL A 99 -10.36 -10.46 -2.69
N GLN A 100 -11.53 -10.57 -2.06
CA GLN A 100 -11.67 -10.39 -0.61
C GLN A 100 -10.97 -11.52 0.16
N PRO A 101 -10.52 -11.28 1.41
CA PRO A 101 -9.99 -12.32 2.29
C PRO A 101 -10.88 -13.56 2.36
N GLY A 102 -10.28 -14.74 2.22
CA GLY A 102 -11.00 -16.02 2.32
C GLY A 102 -11.88 -16.37 1.11
N GLN A 103 -11.87 -15.58 0.04
CA GLN A 103 -12.66 -15.82 -1.17
C GLN A 103 -11.80 -16.23 -2.37
N VAL A 104 -12.45 -16.93 -3.31
CA VAL A 104 -11.93 -17.15 -4.66
C VAL A 104 -12.59 -16.14 -5.59
N GLY A 105 -11.78 -15.38 -6.31
CA GLY A 105 -12.22 -14.52 -7.39
C GLY A 105 -11.65 -15.00 -8.72
N PHE A 106 -12.25 -14.58 -9.82
CA PHE A 106 -11.71 -14.83 -11.15
C PHE A 106 -11.96 -13.65 -12.07
N ASN A 107 -11.12 -13.49 -13.07
CA ASN A 107 -11.41 -12.62 -14.20
C ASN A 107 -10.66 -13.09 -15.45
N ASP A 108 -11.12 -12.62 -16.59
CA ASP A 108 -10.45 -12.79 -17.87
C ASP A 108 -9.29 -11.80 -17.99
N THR A 109 -8.23 -12.28 -18.64
CA THR A 109 -7.04 -11.49 -18.94
C THR A 109 -7.04 -11.03 -20.39
N THR A 110 -6.17 -10.08 -20.72
CA THR A 110 -5.92 -9.71 -22.11
C THR A 110 -4.88 -10.60 -22.81
N ILE A 111 -4.32 -11.61 -22.13
CA ILE A 111 -3.33 -12.54 -22.69
C ILE A 111 -3.96 -13.88 -23.07
N ARG A 112 -3.36 -14.56 -24.04
CA ARG A 112 -3.89 -15.85 -24.52
C ARG A 112 -3.72 -16.96 -23.50
N TYR A 113 -4.66 -17.89 -23.51
CA TYR A 113 -4.54 -19.15 -22.79
C TYR A 113 -3.59 -20.09 -23.53
N MET A 114 -2.58 -20.62 -22.82
CA MET A 114 -1.70 -21.68 -23.30
C MET A 114 -1.40 -22.66 -22.16
N PRO A 115 -1.59 -23.98 -22.38
CA PRO A 115 -1.44 -24.99 -21.32
C PRO A 115 0.00 -25.13 -20.79
N GLY A 116 1.01 -24.69 -21.55
CA GLY A 116 2.42 -24.75 -21.14
C GLY A 116 2.92 -23.53 -20.37
N TRP A 117 2.09 -22.49 -20.21
CA TRP A 117 2.51 -21.22 -19.63
C TRP A 117 2.18 -21.17 -18.13
N ALA A 118 3.05 -20.52 -17.36
CA ALA A 118 2.71 -20.05 -16.02
C ALA A 118 2.20 -18.61 -16.12
N TYR A 119 1.26 -18.26 -15.25
CA TYR A 119 0.59 -16.97 -15.21
C TYR A 119 0.91 -16.30 -13.89
N ARG A 120 1.68 -15.21 -13.97
CA ARG A 120 2.05 -14.38 -12.81
C ARG A 120 1.23 -13.10 -12.83
N LEU A 121 0.50 -12.85 -11.76
CA LEU A 121 -0.24 -11.61 -11.54
C LEU A 121 0.58 -10.69 -10.64
N THR A 122 0.52 -9.40 -10.94
CA THR A 122 1.02 -8.36 -10.05
C THR A 122 -0.04 -7.30 -9.78
N GLY A 123 0.07 -6.65 -8.62
CA GLY A 123 -0.79 -5.54 -8.24
C GLY A 123 -0.01 -4.24 -8.01
N PRO A 124 -0.74 -3.11 -7.88
CA PRO A 124 -0.15 -1.77 -7.80
C PRO A 124 0.69 -1.55 -6.53
N ARG A 125 0.52 -2.38 -5.49
CA ARG A 125 1.27 -2.29 -4.24
C ARG A 125 2.39 -3.32 -4.16
N GLY A 126 2.61 -4.11 -5.21
CA GLY A 126 3.56 -5.22 -5.22
C GLY A 126 2.96 -6.56 -4.80
N GLU A 127 1.63 -6.71 -4.86
CA GLU A 127 0.99 -8.02 -4.75
C GLU A 127 1.56 -8.96 -5.81
N VAL A 128 1.81 -10.23 -5.47
CA VAL A 128 2.28 -11.24 -6.43
C VAL A 128 1.55 -12.55 -6.20
N ALA A 129 1.04 -13.14 -7.28
CA ALA A 129 0.53 -14.51 -7.28
C ALA A 129 0.94 -15.19 -8.59
N GLU A 130 1.28 -16.47 -8.54
CA GLU A 130 1.63 -17.24 -9.74
C GLU A 130 0.93 -18.60 -9.70
N GLY A 131 0.52 -19.08 -10.87
CA GLY A 131 0.03 -20.43 -11.03
C GLY A 131 0.06 -20.90 -12.46
N ARG A 132 -0.36 -22.14 -12.64
CA ARG A 132 -0.42 -22.83 -13.92
C ARG A 132 -1.84 -23.35 -14.15
N PRO A 133 -2.20 -23.66 -15.41
CA PRO A 133 -3.41 -24.39 -15.74
C PRO A 133 -3.58 -25.67 -14.91
#